data_AF-A0A3L7URW9-F1
#
_entry.id   AF-A0A3L7URW9-F1
#
_cell.length_a   1.000
_cell.length_b   1.000
_cell.length_c   1.000
_cell.angle_alpha   90.00
_cell.angle_beta   90.00
_cell.angle_gamma   90.00
#
_symmetry.space_group_name_H-M   'P 1'
#
loop_
_entity.id
_entity.type
_entity.pdbx_description
1 polymer ?
#
loop_
_entity_poly.entity_id
_entity_poly.type
_entity_poly.pdbx_seq_one_letter_code
_entity_poly.pdbx_strand_id
1 'polypeptide(L)'
;RQALVLLHQRLLGHDRAPDHPEIERTFQLFSGILTDAKAQGRFEPRETYFCGGREEFRADDPHYTLRAWRGVLTYLLHQHDFLYE
;
A
#
# COMPACT_ATOMS: atom_id res chain seq x y z
N ARG A 1 -4.73 1.40 10.94
CA ARG A 1 -5.35 2.74 10.75
C ARG A 1 -4.36 3.88 11.00
N GLN A 2 -3.70 3.97 12.17
CA GLN A 2 -2.69 5.02 12.43
C GLN A 2 -1.58 5.11 11.36
N ALA A 3 -1.09 3.98 10.87
CA ALA A 3 -0.12 3.96 9.75
C ALA A 3 -0.64 4.63 8.47
N LEU A 4 -1.93 4.48 8.15
CA LEU A 4 -2.54 5.12 6.98
C LEU A 4 -2.67 6.63 7.18
N VAL A 5 -3.04 7.08 8.39
CA VAL A 5 -3.08 8.51 8.71
C VAL A 5 -1.70 9.14 8.54
N LEU A 6 -0.68 8.52 9.13
CA LEU A 6 0.71 8.97 8.97
C LEU A 6 1.15 8.97 7.50
N LEU A 7 0.74 7.97 6.73
CA LEU A 7 1.08 7.88 5.31
C LEU A 7 0.47 9.02 4.48
N HIS A 8 -0.82 9.32 4.68
CA HIS A 8 -1.48 10.44 4.01
C HIS A 8 -0.82 11.76 4.36
N GLN A 9 -0.51 11.97 5.65
CA GLN A 9 0.20 13.17 6.07
C GLN A 9 1.57 13.29 5.38
N ARG A 10 2.34 12.20 5.31
CA ARG A 10 3.69 12.20 4.74
C ARG A 10 3.74 12.36 3.23
N LEU A 11 2.75 11.83 2.50
CA LEU A 11 2.74 11.87 1.05
C LEU A 11 1.96 13.04 0.47
N LEU A 12 0.81 13.37 1.07
CA LEU A 12 -0.12 14.37 0.55
C LEU A 12 -0.13 15.66 1.39
N GLY A 13 0.56 15.69 2.54
CA GLY A 13 0.54 16.85 3.46
C GLY A 13 -0.79 17.05 4.20
N HIS A 14 -1.76 16.15 4.05
CA HIS A 14 -3.09 16.30 4.64
C HIS A 14 -3.17 15.63 6.03
N ASP A 15 -3.46 16.44 7.06
CA ASP A 15 -3.85 15.93 8.37
C ASP A 15 -5.30 15.45 8.33
N ARG A 16 -5.48 14.12 8.29
CA ARG A 16 -6.80 13.47 8.28
C ARG A 16 -7.05 12.75 9.60
N ALA A 17 -8.28 12.86 10.11
CA ALA A 17 -8.70 12.09 11.27
C ALA A 17 -8.77 10.57 10.95
N PRO A 18 -8.59 9.66 11.94
CA PRO A 18 -8.58 8.22 11.70
C PRO A 18 -9.89 7.63 11.13
N ASP A 19 -10.99 8.34 11.30
CA ASP A 19 -12.35 8.04 10.83
C ASP A 19 -12.69 8.74 9.50
N HIS A 20 -11.76 9.53 8.94
CA HIS A 20 -11.97 10.21 7.67
C HIS A 20 -12.24 9.18 6.54
N PRO A 21 -13.21 9.43 5.63
CA PRO A 21 -13.60 8.48 4.59
C PRO A 21 -12.45 7.98 3.72
N GLU A 22 -11.47 8.84 3.43
CA GLU A 22 -10.28 8.47 2.68
C GLU A 22 -9.34 7.49 3.42
N ILE A 23 -9.26 7.56 4.75
CA ILE A 23 -8.55 6.58 5.57
C ILE A 23 -9.27 5.23 5.52
N GLU A 24 -10.61 5.24 5.51
CA GLU A 24 -11.39 4.02 5.34
C GLU A 24 -11.18 3.41 3.96
N ARG A 25 -11.23 4.22 2.91
CA ARG A 25 -11.08 3.77 1.51
C ARG A 25 -9.72 3.10 1.27
N THR A 26 -8.65 3.72 1.76
CA THR A 26 -7.29 3.14 1.69
C THR A 26 -7.09 1.92 2.58
N PHE A 27 -7.75 1.88 3.76
CA PHE A 27 -7.78 0.69 4.59
C PHE A 27 -8.44 -0.49 3.87
N GLN A 28 -9.60 -0.25 3.24
CA GLN A 28 -10.32 -1.26 2.48
C GLN A 28 -9.50 -1.76 1.29
N LEU A 29 -8.79 -0.87 0.58
CA LEU A 29 -7.86 -1.25 -0.48
C LEU A 29 -6.76 -2.18 0.06
N PHE A 30 -6.11 -1.81 1.17
CA PHE A 30 -5.06 -2.62 1.79
C PHE A 30 -5.58 -4.00 2.20
N SER A 31 -6.71 -4.06 2.91
CA SER A 31 -7.30 -5.33 3.36
C SER A 31 -7.84 -6.17 2.21
N GLY A 32 -8.33 -5.54 1.15
CA GLY A 32 -8.77 -6.20 -0.07
C GLY A 32 -7.62 -6.93 -0.74
N ILE A 33 -6.49 -6.25 -0.96
CA ILE A 33 -5.30 -6.87 -1.56
C ILE A 33 -4.81 -8.07 -0.74
N LEU A 34 -4.80 -7.96 0.60
CA LEU A 34 -4.41 -9.08 1.47
C LEU A 34 -5.40 -10.25 1.40
N THR A 35 -6.71 -9.95 1.32
CA THR A 35 -7.75 -10.97 1.18
C THR A 35 -7.62 -11.71 -0.14
N ASP A 36 -7.42 -10.98 -1.24
CA ASP A 36 -7.25 -11.56 -2.57
C ASP A 36 -5.99 -12.42 -2.65
N ALA A 37 -4.88 -11.95 -2.09
CA ALA A 37 -3.63 -12.73 -2.02
C ALA A 37 -3.81 -14.03 -1.22
N LYS A 38 -4.53 -13.99 -0.09
CA LYS A 38 -4.86 -15.18 0.70
C LYS A 38 -5.79 -16.13 -0.06
N ALA A 39 -6.77 -15.61 -0.79
CA ALA A 39 -7.72 -16.41 -1.57
C ALA A 39 -7.03 -17.17 -2.72
N GLN A 40 -5.97 -16.61 -3.31
CA GLN A 40 -5.15 -17.31 -4.30
C GLN A 40 -4.37 -18.51 -3.71
N GLY A 41 -4.19 -18.56 -2.38
CA GLY A 41 -3.62 -19.70 -1.65
C GLY A 41 -2.12 -19.92 -1.82
N ARG A 42 -1.49 -19.39 -2.88
CA ARG A 42 -0.04 -19.45 -3.09
C ARG A 42 0.47 -18.17 -3.77
N PHE A 43 1.39 -17.50 -3.12
CA PHE A 43 2.18 -16.41 -3.67
C PHE A 43 3.66 -16.59 -3.29
N GLU A 44 4.55 -16.01 -4.08
CA GLU A 44 5.98 -15.99 -3.78
C GLU A 44 6.22 -15.29 -2.43
N PRO A 45 6.90 -15.92 -1.44
CA PRO A 45 7.17 -15.32 -0.14
C PRO A 45 8.14 -14.15 -0.17
N ARG A 46 8.71 -13.81 -1.32
CA ARG A 46 9.52 -12.61 -1.54
C ARG A 46 8.77 -11.61 -2.42
N GLU A 47 9.09 -10.34 -2.24
CA GLU A 47 8.53 -9.30 -3.09
C GLU A 47 9.04 -9.45 -4.55
N THR A 48 8.21 -9.05 -5.51
CA THR A 48 8.49 -9.24 -6.95
C THR A 48 8.46 -7.92 -7.70
N TYR A 49 9.14 -6.90 -7.20
CA TYR A 49 9.29 -5.64 -7.91
C TYR A 49 10.37 -5.78 -8.98
N PHE A 50 9.94 -5.80 -10.24
CA PHE A 50 10.82 -5.95 -11.39
C PHE A 50 11.92 -4.88 -11.43
N CYS A 51 11.60 -3.63 -11.08
CA CYS A 51 12.57 -2.53 -11.05
C CYS A 51 13.40 -2.49 -9.75
N GLY A 52 13.23 -3.45 -8.83
CA GLY A 52 13.98 -3.53 -7.56
C GLY A 52 15.46 -3.87 -7.73
N GLY A 53 15.89 -4.18 -8.95
CA GLY A 53 17.30 -4.40 -9.26
C GLY A 53 17.78 -5.79 -8.85
N ARG A 54 18.87 -5.83 -8.08
CA ARG A 54 19.61 -7.06 -7.75
C ARG A 54 18.83 -7.93 -6.76
N GLU A 55 18.94 -9.25 -6.92
CA GLU A 55 18.23 -10.24 -6.11
C GLU A 55 18.56 -10.19 -4.60
N GLU A 56 19.73 -9.66 -4.27
CA GLU A 56 20.17 -9.36 -2.90
C GLU A 56 19.32 -8.29 -2.19
N PHE A 57 18.59 -7.46 -2.93
CA PHE A 57 17.72 -6.41 -2.38
C PHE A 57 16.23 -6.79 -2.31
N ARG A 58 15.87 -7.99 -2.78
CA ARG A 58 14.49 -8.48 -2.67
C ARG A 58 14.15 -8.80 -1.22
N ALA A 59 13.26 -8.00 -0.66
CA ALA A 59 12.77 -8.17 0.70
C ALA A 59 11.83 -9.38 0.82
N ASP A 60 11.86 -10.02 1.98
CA ASP A 60 10.88 -11.05 2.33
C ASP A 60 9.50 -10.41 2.51
N ASP A 61 8.49 -11.01 1.88
CA ASP A 61 7.09 -10.61 1.94
C ASP A 61 6.15 -11.82 2.12
N PRO A 62 6.35 -12.64 3.18
CA PRO A 62 5.62 -13.90 3.38
C PRO A 62 4.13 -13.70 3.66
N HIS A 63 3.71 -12.47 3.94
CA HIS A 63 2.32 -12.11 4.23
C HIS A 63 1.72 -11.16 3.21
N TYR A 64 2.39 -10.93 2.08
CA TYR A 64 1.95 -10.00 1.03
C TYR A 64 1.80 -8.53 1.51
N THR A 65 2.33 -8.21 2.69
CA THR A 65 2.21 -6.92 3.36
C THR A 65 2.93 -5.83 2.57
N LEU A 66 4.15 -6.08 2.09
CA LEU A 66 4.93 -5.09 1.33
C LEU A 66 4.24 -4.78 -0.01
N ARG A 67 3.78 -5.81 -0.71
CA ARG A 67 3.03 -5.64 -1.96
C ARG A 67 1.68 -4.94 -1.75
N ALA A 68 0.97 -5.23 -0.66
CA ALA A 68 -0.26 -4.52 -0.30
C ALA A 68 -0.01 -3.03 -0.03
N TRP A 69 1.03 -2.69 0.74
CA TRP A 69 1.42 -1.29 0.94
C TRP A 69 1.83 -0.59 -0.35
N ARG A 70 2.52 -1.28 -1.25
CA ARG A 70 2.85 -0.75 -2.58
C ARG A 70 1.60 -0.40 -3.37
N GLY A 71 0.56 -1.25 -3.33
CA GLY A 71 -0.73 -0.95 -3.96
C GLY A 71 -1.38 0.31 -3.39
N VAL A 72 -1.36 0.50 -2.06
CA VAL A 72 -1.85 1.72 -1.41
C VAL A 72 -1.04 2.94 -1.83
N LEU A 73 0.29 2.85 -1.86
CA LEU A 73 1.17 3.92 -2.32
C LEU A 73 0.85 4.33 -3.75
N THR A 74 0.73 3.35 -4.66
CA THR A 74 0.37 3.62 -6.05
C THR A 74 -0.98 4.32 -6.16
N TYR A 75 -1.99 3.88 -5.40
CA TYR A 75 -3.30 4.54 -5.36
C TYR A 75 -3.20 6.01 -4.94
N LEU A 76 -2.47 6.31 -3.86
CA LEU A 76 -2.31 7.69 -3.37
C LEU A 76 -1.58 8.60 -4.36
N LEU A 77 -0.53 8.09 -5.01
CA LEU A 77 0.24 8.83 -6.00
C LEU A 77 -0.52 9.07 -7.32
N HIS A 78 -1.63 8.36 -7.54
CA HIS A 78 -2.51 8.57 -8.71
C HIS A 78 -3.73 9.44 -8.38
N GLN A 79 -3.82 9.99 -7.16
CA GLN A 79 -4.90 10.91 -6.84
C GLN A 79 -4.72 12.22 -7.61
N HIS A 80 -5.82 12.78 -8.09
CA HIS A 80 -5.81 14.06 -8.80
C HIS A 80 -5.13 15.15 -7.96
N ASP A 81 -5.44 15.19 -6.66
CA ASP A 81 -4.87 16.13 -5.69
C ASP A 81 -3.33 16.03 -5.61
N PHE A 82 -2.75 14.86 -5.87
CA PHE A 82 -1.29 14.68 -5.90
C PHE A 82 -0.68 15.06 -7.25
N LEU A 83 -1.38 14.81 -8.35
CA LEU A 83 -0.85 14.99 -9.70
C LEU A 83 -0.89 16.44 -10.20
N TYR A 84 -1.80 17.26 -9.67
CA TYR A 84 -2.15 18.55 -10.25
C TYR A 84 -2.24 19.69 -9.22
N GLU A 85 -1.41 19.66 -8.17
CA GLU A 85 -1.31 20.68 -7.09
C GLU A 85 -1.86 22.08 -7.43
#